data_AF-A0A655AGA5-F1
#
_entry.id   AF-A0A655AGA5-F1
#
_cell.length_a   1.000
_cell.length_b   1.000
_cell.length_c   1.000
_cell.angle_alpha   90.00
_cell.angle_beta   90.00
_cell.angle_gamma   90.00
#
_symmetry.space_group_name_H-M   'P 1'
#
loop_
_entity.id
_entity.type
_entity.pdbx_description
1 polymer ?
#
loop_
_entity_poly.entity_id
_entity_poly.type
_entity_poly.pdbx_seq_one_letter_code
_entity_poly.pdbx_strand_id
1 'polypeptide(L)' 'MADVRAVGKTDLPLNDALPSIEVDPDTFTVRIDGQVWQPQPAAELPMTQRYFLF' A
#
# COMPACT_ATOMS: atom_id res chain seq x y z
N MET A 1 27.12 -12.30 6.07
CA MET A 1 25.77 -11.82 6.45
C MET A 1 25.73 -10.33 6.16
N ALA A 2 24.69 -9.85 5.47
CA ALA A 2 24.48 -8.41 5.27
C ALA A 2 23.92 -7.79 6.57
N ASP A 3 24.24 -6.52 6.83
CA ASP A 3 23.75 -5.79 8.00
C ASP A 3 22.30 -5.37 7.81
N VAL A 4 21.38 -5.99 8.54
CA VAL A 4 19.94 -5.72 8.46
C VAL A 4 19.51 -4.46 9.21
N ARG A 5 20.36 -3.89 10.08
CA ARG A 5 20.05 -2.64 10.80
C ARG A 5 20.16 -1.40 9.91
N ALA A 6 20.91 -1.52 8.81
CA ALA A 6 21.13 -0.45 7.86
C ALA A 6 20.08 -0.42 6.73
N VAL A 7 19.24 -1.47 6.61
CA VAL A 7 18.24 -1.60 5.54
C VAL A 7 17.00 -0.75 5.87
N GLY A 8 16.58 0.08 4.92
CA GLY A 8 15.44 0.98 5.02
C GLY A 8 14.49 0.91 3.82
N LYS A 9 13.53 1.85 3.78
CA LYS A 9 12.52 1.93 2.72
C LYS A 9 13.14 2.09 1.33
N THR A 10 14.24 2.83 1.24
CA THR A 10 14.98 3.12 0.00
C THR A 10 15.63 1.89 -0.63
N ASP A 11 15.82 0.82 0.14
CA ASP A 11 16.43 -0.43 -0.35
C ASP A 11 15.39 -1.38 -0.98
N LEU A 12 14.10 -1.03 -0.96
CA LEU A 12 13.03 -1.86 -1.52
C LEU A 12 12.92 -1.68 -3.04
N PRO A 13 13.25 -2.71 -3.85
CA PRO A 13 13.15 -2.60 -5.29
C PRO A 13 11.71 -2.32 -5.73
N LEU A 14 11.55 -1.32 -6.60
CA LEU A 14 10.26 -0.90 -7.17
C LEU A 14 9.25 -0.37 -6.14
N ASN A 15 9.63 -0.20 -4.86
CA ASN A 15 8.73 0.11 -3.75
C ASN A 15 9.39 0.99 -2.68
N ASP A 16 10.20 1.96 -3.08
CA ASP A 16 10.99 2.83 -2.21
C ASP A 16 10.32 4.19 -1.87
N ALA A 17 9.11 4.43 -2.38
CA ALA A 17 8.40 5.69 -2.19
C ALA A 17 8.23 6.09 -0.71
N LEU A 18 8.44 7.38 -0.44
CA LEU A 18 8.32 8.04 0.87
C LEU A 18 7.36 9.24 0.76
N PRO A 19 6.07 9.04 0.48
CA PRO A 19 5.12 10.14 0.35
C PRO A 19 4.77 10.76 1.70
N SER A 20 4.22 11.98 1.68
CA SER A 20 3.55 12.56 2.86
C SER A 20 2.18 11.91 3.02
N ILE A 21 1.95 11.26 4.16
CA ILE A 21 0.68 10.60 4.47
C ILE A 21 0.06 11.28 5.68
N GLU A 22 -1.18 11.74 5.53
CA GLU A 22 -1.97 12.36 6.58
C GLU A 22 -3.28 11.59 6.76
N VAL A 23 -3.74 11.43 8.01
CA VAL A 23 -5.00 10.78 8.34
C VAL A 23 -5.84 11.72 9.20
N ASP A 24 -7.04 12.03 8.73
CA ASP A 24 -8.02 12.77 9.51
C ASP A 24 -8.61 11.85 10.60
N PRO A 25 -8.52 12.21 11.89
CA PRO A 25 -8.86 11.31 12.99
C PRO A 25 -10.37 11.05 13.15
N ASP A 26 -11.21 11.97 12.67
CA ASP A 26 -12.66 11.91 12.86
C ASP A 26 -13.35 11.19 11.69
N THR A 27 -12.84 11.38 10.47
CA THR A 27 -13.41 10.82 9.24
C THR A 27 -12.63 9.65 8.67
N PHE A 28 -11.41 9.41 9.17
CA PHE A 28 -10.43 8.45 8.63
C PHE A 28 -10.07 8.69 7.16
N THR A 29 -10.27 9.92 6.68
CA THR A 29 -9.83 10.32 5.34
C THR A 29 -8.32 10.28 5.27
N VAL A 30 -7.78 9.52 4.31
CA VAL A 30 -6.34 9.45 4.04
C VAL A 30 -5.99 10.42 2.92
N ARG A 31 -4.94 11.23 3.13
CA ARG A 31 -4.32 12.05 2.08
C ARG A 31 -2.91 11.57 1.80
N ILE A 32 -2.56 11.49 0.52
CA ILE A 32 -1.21 11.20 0.04
C ILE A 32 -0.78 12.40 -0.80
N ASP A 33 0.29 13.06 -0.38
CA ASP A 33 0.81 14.29 -1.01
C ASP A 33 -0.28 15.36 -1.21
N GLY A 34 -1.13 15.53 -0.19
CA GLY A 34 -2.25 16.48 -0.15
C GLY A 34 -3.53 16.03 -0.87
N GLN A 35 -3.48 14.95 -1.65
CA GLN A 35 -4.62 14.42 -2.40
C GLN A 35 -5.38 13.36 -1.61
N VAL A 36 -6.71 13.44 -1.58
CA VAL A 36 -7.55 12.42 -0.92
C VAL A 36 -7.43 11.09 -1.67
N TRP A 37 -6.98 10.06 -0.97
CA TRP A 37 -6.96 8.70 -1.49
C TRP A 37 -8.38 8.12 -1.49
N GLN A 38 -8.83 7.65 -2.65
CA GLN A 38 -10.13 7.00 -2.78
C GLN A 38 -9.97 5.48 -2.88
N PRO A 39 -10.62 4.69 -2.02
CA PRO A 39 -10.58 3.24 -2.12
C PRO A 39 -11.25 2.78 -3.42
N GLN A 40 -10.62 1.82 -4.09
CA GLN A 40 -11.11 1.22 -5.33
C GLN A 40 -11.39 -0.28 -5.09
N PRO A 41 -12.46 -0.62 -4.35
CA PRO A 41 -12.80 -2.01 -4.12
C PRO A 41 -13.14 -2.69 -5.44
N ALA A 42 -12.45 -3.79 -5.74
CA ALA A 42 -12.73 -4.61 -6.92
C ALA A 42 -13.94 -5.52 -6.64
N ALA A 43 -14.86 -5.60 -7.62
CA ALA A 43 -16.03 -6.48 -7.53
C ALA A 43 -15.68 -7.96 -7.78
N GLU A 44 -14.61 -8.21 -8.54
CA GLU A 44 -14.09 -9.53 -8.86
C GLU A 44 -12.56 -9.49 -8.87
N LEU A 45 -11.92 -10.64 -8.63
CA LEU A 45 -10.47 -10.76 -8.61
C LEU A 45 -10.00 -11.91 -9.50
N PRO A 46 -8.93 -11.72 -10.29
CA PRO A 46 -8.27 -12.84 -10.95
C PRO A 46 -7.66 -13.80 -9.91
N MET A 47 -7.31 -15.01 -10.35
CA MET A 47 -6.69 -16.03 -9.48
C MET A 47 -7.56 -16.48 -8.28
N THR A 48 -8.87 -16.29 -8.36
CA THR A 48 -9.83 -16.75 -7.34
C THR A 48 -10.67 -17.92 -7.87
N GLN A 49 -11.98 -17.76 -8.02
CA GLN A 49 -12.98 -18.80 -8.34
C GLN A 49 -12.62 -19.69 -9.54
N ARG A 50 -11.84 -19.17 -10.51
CA ARG A 50 -11.41 -19.95 -11.68
C ARG A 50 -10.41 -21.08 -11.36
N TYR A 51 -9.69 -20.97 -10.24
CA TYR A 51 -8.56 -21.85 -9.93
C TYR A 51 -8.73 -22.66 -8.64
N PHE A 52 -9.77 -22.41 -7.85
CA PHE A 52 -10.05 -23.13 -6.61
C PHE A 52 -11.40 -23.84 -6.69
N LEU A 53 -11.44 -25.09 -6.26
CA LEU A 53 -12.65 -25.91 -6.27
C LEU A 53 -13.65 -25.49 -5.17
N PHE A 54 -13.16 -24.91 -4.07
CA PHE A 54 -13.92 -24.31 -2.98
C PHE A 54 -13.16 -23.11 -2.40
#